data_AF-A0A7N4PGR3-F1
#
_entry.id   AF-A0A7N4PGR3-F1
#
_cell.length_a   1.000
_cell.length_b   1.000
_cell.length_c   1.000
_cell.angle_alpha   90.00
_cell.angle_beta   90.00
_cell.angle_gamma   90.00
#
_symmetry.space_group_name_H-M   'P 1'
#
loop_
_entity.id
_entity.type
_entity.pdbx_description
1 polymer ?
#
loop_
_entity_poly.entity_id
_entity_poly.type
_entity_poly.pdbx_seq_one_letter_code
_entity_poly.pdbx_strand_id
1 'polypeptide(L)'
;TRTPLTPNVFLVRSQDVVACLIRNFYPKEIHVSLASPGALISAQTYVMAPMANGIYSAVQIGRIGENDTVTCTVEHLGKEIHVSHKPEPTGPNPGIAPNQKQSCSGQDLLEGNEQRNKLLLSVLGLRLLFMRIMIINIFFTAMALIF
;
A
#
# COMPACT_ATOMS: atom_id res chain seq x y z
N THR A 1 -17.69 -25.49 19.43
CA THR A 1 -17.18 -24.11 19.49
C THR A 1 -15.85 -24.06 18.74
N ARG A 2 -15.59 -23.00 17.97
CA ARG A 2 -14.32 -22.87 17.23
C ARG A 2 -13.18 -22.49 18.19
N THR A 3 -11.98 -22.99 17.91
CA THR A 3 -10.75 -22.63 18.63
C THR A 3 -10.46 -21.13 18.49
N PRO A 4 -10.23 -20.40 19.59
CA PRO A 4 -9.79 -19.01 19.55
C PRO A 4 -8.47 -18.82 18.80
N LEU A 5 -8.35 -17.70 18.10
CA LEU A 5 -7.16 -17.35 17.30
C LEU A 5 -6.68 -15.95 17.67
N THR A 6 -5.41 -15.88 18.05
CA THR A 6 -4.72 -14.63 18.37
C THR A 6 -4.42 -13.84 17.08
N PRO A 7 -4.67 -12.52 17.05
CA PRO A 7 -4.41 -11.70 15.87
C PRO A 7 -2.91 -11.60 15.56
N ASN A 8 -2.60 -11.50 14.27
CA ASN A 8 -1.33 -10.98 13.78
C ASN A 8 -1.47 -9.47 13.57
N VAL A 9 -0.61 -8.70 14.23
CA VAL A 9 -0.70 -7.23 14.23
C VAL A 9 0.49 -6.63 13.49
N PHE A 10 0.21 -5.74 12.55
CA PHE A 10 1.24 -5.03 11.78
C PHE A 10 0.93 -3.54 11.78
N LEU A 11 1.97 -2.74 12.00
CA LEU A 11 1.88 -1.29 11.94
C LEU A 11 2.55 -0.81 10.65
N VAL A 12 1.79 -0.12 9.81
CA VAL A 12 2.26 0.44 8.54
C VAL A 12 2.15 1.96 8.61
N ARG A 13 3.18 2.64 8.11
CA ARG A 13 3.22 4.10 8.06
C ARG A 13 3.55 4.58 6.66
N SER A 14 2.90 5.65 6.23
CA SER A 14 3.26 6.42 5.04
C SER A 14 3.03 7.91 5.33
N GLN A 15 4.12 8.67 5.47
CA GLN A 15 4.08 10.10 5.83
C GLN A 15 3.31 10.34 7.15
N ASP A 16 2.21 11.07 7.09
CA ASP A 16 1.32 11.37 8.19
C ASP A 16 0.23 10.32 8.40
N VAL A 17 0.11 9.32 7.52
CA VAL A 17 -0.90 8.26 7.62
C VAL A 17 -0.30 7.02 8.27
N VAL A 18 -1.04 6.45 9.21
CA VAL A 18 -0.69 5.21 9.90
C VAL A 18 -1.87 4.24 9.84
N ALA A 19 -1.57 2.97 9.61
CA ALA A 19 -2.54 1.89 9.59
C ALA A 19 -2.05 0.73 10.46
N CYS A 20 -2.85 0.35 11.44
CA CYS A 20 -2.68 -0.89 12.19
C CYS A 20 -3.54 -1.98 11.56
N LEU A 21 -2.91 -2.99 10.98
CA LEU A 21 -3.53 -4.15 10.36
C LEU A 21 -3.61 -5.27 11.39
N ILE A 22 -4.81 -5.79 11.63
CA ILE A 22 -5.09 -6.87 12.57
C ILE A 22 -5.66 -8.04 11.77
N ARG A 23 -4.92 -9.14 11.66
CA ARG A 23 -5.28 -10.28 10.78
C ARG A 23 -5.54 -11.56 11.56
N ASN A 24 -6.49 -12.34 11.06
CA ASN A 24 -6.70 -13.74 11.42
C ASN A 24 -7.05 -14.00 12.89
N PHE A 25 -8.03 -13.28 13.43
CA PHE A 25 -8.46 -13.46 14.82
C PHE A 25 -9.88 -14.02 14.94
N TYR A 26 -10.15 -14.65 16.08
CA TYR A 26 -11.48 -15.13 16.47
C TYR A 26 -11.52 -15.32 18.00
N PRO A 27 -12.58 -14.89 18.72
CA PRO A 27 -13.86 -14.35 18.24
C PRO A 27 -13.75 -12.88 17.78
N LYS A 28 -14.89 -12.32 17.36
CA LYS A 28 -15.01 -10.97 16.78
C LYS A 28 -14.61 -9.86 17.75
N GLU A 29 -14.90 -10.05 19.03
CA GLU A 29 -14.67 -9.07 20.09
C GLU A 29 -13.17 -8.79 20.24
N ILE A 30 -12.80 -7.53 19.99
CA ILE A 30 -11.43 -7.03 20.04
C ILE A 30 -11.45 -5.54 20.33
N HIS A 31 -10.48 -5.05 21.10
CA HIS A 31 -10.26 -3.63 21.31
C HIS A 31 -8.97 -3.21 20.63
N VAL A 32 -9.03 -2.12 19.87
CA VAL A 32 -7.88 -1.59 19.14
C VAL A 32 -7.77 -0.12 19.45
N SER A 33 -6.57 0.32 19.79
CA SER A 33 -6.27 1.74 19.97
C SER A 33 -4.97 2.09 19.26
N LEU A 34 -4.91 3.35 18.85
CA LEU A 34 -3.72 3.96 18.31
C LEU A 34 -3.35 5.10 19.26
N ALA A 35 -2.10 5.17 19.67
CA ALA A 35 -1.61 6.16 20.62
C ALA A 35 -0.27 6.73 20.15
N SER A 36 -0.05 8.02 20.43
CA SER A 36 1.22 8.70 20.20
C SER A 36 1.56 9.56 21.42
N PRO A 37 2.81 9.52 21.94
CA PRO A 37 3.24 10.38 23.03
C PRO A 37 3.22 11.86 22.60
N GLY A 38 2.29 12.64 23.14
CA GLY A 38 2.26 14.09 22.96
C GLY A 38 1.63 14.60 21.66
N ALA A 39 1.08 13.72 20.82
CA ALA A 39 0.40 14.10 19.59
C ALA A 39 -1.01 13.49 19.48
N LEU A 40 -1.95 14.30 19.00
CA LEU A 40 -3.33 13.88 18.76
C LEU A 40 -3.42 13.13 17.42
N ILE A 41 -4.07 11.97 17.45
CA ILE A 41 -4.34 11.19 16.24
C ILE A 41 -5.68 11.63 15.66
N SER A 42 -5.63 12.18 14.45
CA SER A 42 -6.81 12.69 13.73
C SER A 42 -7.34 11.67 12.71
N ALA A 43 -8.55 11.91 12.20
CA ALA A 43 -9.18 11.14 11.12
C ALA A 43 -9.19 9.60 11.35
N GLN A 44 -9.44 9.18 12.59
CA GLN A 44 -9.41 7.76 12.96
C GLN A 44 -10.58 7.00 12.33
N THR A 45 -10.27 5.87 11.68
CA THR A 45 -11.27 4.99 11.06
C THR A 45 -10.96 3.54 11.39
N TYR A 46 -11.95 2.82 11.90
CA TYR A 46 -11.88 1.39 12.17
C TYR A 46 -12.76 0.62 11.19
N VAL A 47 -12.20 -0.38 10.52
CA VAL A 47 -12.95 -1.25 9.60
C VAL A 47 -12.65 -2.70 9.96
N MET A 48 -13.70 -3.52 10.09
CA MET A 48 -13.60 -4.95 10.34
C MET A 48 -14.33 -5.71 9.24
N ALA A 49 -13.72 -6.80 8.76
CA ALA A 49 -14.28 -7.68 7.75
C ALA A 49 -14.19 -9.15 8.18
N PRO A 50 -15.26 -9.94 7.99
CA PRO A 50 -15.19 -11.39 8.09
C PRO A 50 -14.48 -11.96 6.86
N MET A 51 -13.71 -13.04 7.06
CA MET A 51 -13.13 -13.85 6.00
C MET A 51 -14.00 -15.09 5.74
N ALA A 52 -13.86 -15.70 4.55
CA ALA A 52 -14.69 -16.82 4.11
C ALA A 52 -14.73 -18.02 5.09
N ASN A 53 -13.66 -18.21 5.85
CA ASN A 53 -13.54 -19.23 6.86
C ASN A 53 -14.07 -18.80 8.24
N GLY A 54 -14.76 -17.67 8.40
CA GLY A 54 -15.36 -17.22 9.66
C GLY A 54 -14.38 -16.70 10.73
N ILE A 55 -13.15 -16.38 10.32
CA ILE A 55 -12.23 -15.54 11.13
C ILE A 55 -12.34 -14.08 10.68
N TYR A 56 -11.83 -13.17 11.48
CA TYR A 56 -11.94 -11.73 11.24
C TYR A 56 -10.57 -11.11 10.93
N SER A 57 -10.60 -10.06 10.13
CA SER A 57 -9.51 -9.10 9.99
C SER A 57 -10.07 -7.69 10.23
N ALA A 58 -9.23 -6.80 10.73
CA ALA A 58 -9.57 -5.40 10.94
C ALA A 58 -8.40 -4.49 10.57
N VAL A 59 -8.71 -3.23 10.33
CA VAL A 59 -7.74 -2.17 10.14
C VAL A 59 -8.17 -0.93 10.91
N GLN A 60 -7.24 -0.37 11.69
CA GLN A 60 -7.37 0.94 12.32
C GLN A 60 -6.46 1.92 11.59
N ILE A 61 -7.04 2.92 10.94
CA ILE A 61 -6.31 3.97 10.23
C ILE A 61 -6.39 5.26 11.06
N GLY A 62 -5.32 6.05 11.07
CA GLY A 62 -5.29 7.38 11.65
C GLY A 62 -4.25 8.26 10.97
N ARG A 63 -4.29 9.56 11.28
CA ARG A 63 -3.26 10.51 10.89
C ARG A 63 -2.49 11.02 12.10
N ILE A 64 -1.17 11.06 11.99
CA ILE A 64 -0.21 11.43 13.03
C ILE A 64 0.93 12.23 12.40
N GLY A 65 1.54 13.18 13.12
CA GLY A 65 2.65 13.98 12.58
C GLY A 65 3.84 13.12 12.17
N GLU A 66 4.52 13.49 11.08
CA GLU A 66 5.55 12.67 10.39
C GLU A 66 6.67 12.18 11.33
N ASN A 67 7.02 12.96 12.35
CA ASN A 67 8.09 12.66 13.30
C ASN A 67 7.60 12.07 14.62
N ASP A 68 6.31 11.80 14.75
CA ASP A 68 5.74 11.28 15.99
C ASP A 68 5.92 9.77 16.08
N THR A 69 6.20 9.27 17.27
CA THR A 69 6.16 7.82 17.53
C THR A 69 4.72 7.37 17.65
N VAL A 70 4.36 6.26 17.01
CA VAL A 70 3.00 5.72 17.08
C VAL A 70 3.03 4.28 17.55
N THR A 71 2.10 3.96 18.45
CA THR A 71 1.89 2.65 19.02
C THR A 71 0.47 2.20 18.71
N CYS A 72 0.33 1.01 18.13
CA CYS A 72 -0.94 0.30 18.06
C CYS A 72 -1.01 -0.72 19.18
N THR A 73 -2.11 -0.67 19.92
CA THR A 73 -2.42 -1.59 21.01
C THR A 73 -3.67 -2.38 20.65
N VAL A 74 -3.56 -3.69 20.69
CA VAL A 74 -4.63 -4.63 20.35
C VAL A 74 -4.87 -5.54 21.54
N GLU A 75 -6.07 -5.48 22.11
CA GLU A 75 -6.53 -6.37 23.17
C GLU A 75 -7.50 -7.39 22.61
N HIS A 76 -7.16 -8.67 22.75
CA HIS A 76 -7.98 -9.79 22.30
C HIS A 76 -7.98 -10.89 23.35
N LEU A 77 -9.16 -11.26 23.85
CA LEU A 77 -9.33 -12.29 24.89
C LEU A 77 -8.46 -12.04 26.15
N GLY A 78 -8.37 -10.78 26.56
CA GLY A 78 -7.57 -10.36 27.72
C GLY A 78 -6.05 -10.41 27.51
N LYS A 79 -5.58 -10.66 26.28
CA LYS A 79 -4.17 -10.55 25.90
C LYS A 79 -3.94 -9.28 25.11
N GLU A 80 -2.89 -8.57 25.46
CA GLU A 80 -2.54 -7.29 24.83
C GLU A 80 -1.31 -7.44 23.93
N ILE A 81 -1.37 -6.86 22.73
CA ILE A 81 -0.31 -6.87 21.73
C ILE A 81 0.02 -5.43 21.38
N HIS A 82 1.29 -5.07 21.49
CA HIS A 82 1.78 -3.71 21.26
C HIS A 82 2.74 -3.70 20.08
N VAL A 83 2.47 -2.88 19.08
CA VAL A 83 3.35 -2.69 17.92
C VAL A 83 3.62 -1.21 17.79
N SER A 84 4.90 -0.81 17.85
CA SER A 84 5.31 0.60 17.78
C SER A 84 6.25 0.84 16.60
N HIS A 85 6.13 2.03 16.01
CA HIS A 85 7.06 2.53 15.01
C HIS A 85 7.70 3.82 15.53
N LYS A 86 9.05 3.85 15.58
CA LYS A 86 9.83 5.04 15.88
C LYS A 86 10.41 5.62 14.59
N PRO A 87 10.34 6.94 14.36
CA PRO A 87 11.10 7.57 13.29
C PRO A 87 12.60 7.37 13.53
N GLU A 88 13.35 7.07 12.48
CA GLU A 88 14.81 7.02 12.54
C GLU A 88 15.36 8.45 12.75
N PRO A 89 16.36 8.67 13.64
CA PRO A 89 16.93 9.99 13.81
C PRO A 89 17.75 10.39 12.57
N THR A 90 17.34 11.49 11.92
CA THR A 90 18.06 12.12 10.81
C THR A 90 19.38 12.75 11.30
N GLY A 91 20.43 11.94 11.46
CA GLY A 91 21.81 12.41 11.58
C GLY A 91 22.38 12.84 10.22
N PRO A 92 23.45 13.67 10.17
CA PRO A 92 24.08 14.04 8.91
C PRO A 92 24.73 12.80 8.29
N ASN A 93 24.23 12.39 7.12
CA ASN A 93 24.75 11.29 6.31
C ASN A 93 26.28 11.33 6.17
N PRO A 94 26.98 10.22 6.42
CA PRO A 94 28.16 9.85 5.68
C PRO A 94 27.89 8.54 4.92
N GLY A 95 27.76 8.65 3.60
CA GLY A 95 27.98 7.52 2.69
C GLY A 95 26.75 6.73 2.29
N ILE A 96 26.38 6.89 1.02
CA ILE A 96 25.40 6.09 0.29
C ILE A 96 25.79 4.60 0.35
N ALA A 97 24.90 3.76 0.86
CA ALA A 97 24.79 2.35 0.46
C ALA A 97 23.30 2.06 0.18
N PRO A 98 22.84 2.04 -1.09
CA PRO A 98 21.45 1.81 -1.41
C PRO A 98 21.30 0.33 -1.74
N ASN A 99 20.92 -0.50 -0.77
CA ASN A 99 20.31 -1.82 -1.01
C ASN A 99 20.00 -2.51 0.33
N GLN A 100 18.92 -2.10 1.00
CA GLN A 100 18.18 -3.03 1.84
C GLN A 100 16.86 -3.29 1.13
N LYS A 101 16.86 -4.31 0.27
CA LYS A 101 15.62 -4.93 -0.19
C LYS A 101 14.93 -5.50 1.05
N GLN A 102 13.94 -4.78 1.55
CA GLN A 102 12.93 -5.34 2.46
C GLN A 102 12.24 -6.46 1.66
N SER A 103 12.66 -7.70 1.89
CA SER A 103 12.07 -8.88 1.28
C SER A 103 10.67 -9.05 1.86
N CYS A 104 9.64 -8.57 1.15
CA CYS A 104 8.31 -9.13 1.30
C CYS A 104 8.41 -10.61 0.93
N SER A 105 8.17 -11.51 1.88
CA SER A 105 7.91 -12.91 1.55
C SER A 105 6.70 -12.94 0.62
N GLY A 106 6.97 -13.22 -0.66
CA GLY A 106 5.96 -13.31 -1.70
C GLY A 106 4.96 -14.40 -1.35
N GLN A 107 3.71 -14.01 -1.16
CA GLN A 107 2.59 -14.80 -1.64
C GLN A 107 2.13 -14.13 -2.92
N ASP A 108 2.10 -14.93 -3.99
CA ASP A 108 1.79 -14.56 -5.37
C ASP A 108 0.63 -13.57 -5.49
N LEU A 109 0.98 -12.33 -5.83
CA LEU A 109 0.12 -11.45 -6.62
C LEU A 109 0.94 -11.06 -7.85
N LEU A 110 1.03 -12.00 -8.78
CA LEU A 110 1.55 -11.77 -10.12
C LEU A 110 0.50 -10.97 -10.92
N GLU A 111 0.27 -9.72 -10.54
CA GLU A 111 -0.55 -8.80 -11.31
C GLU A 111 -0.06 -7.36 -11.11
N GLY A 112 1.15 -7.09 -11.59
CA GLY A 112 1.79 -5.78 -11.42
C GLY A 112 2.90 -5.41 -12.39
N ASN A 113 3.15 -6.22 -13.43
CA ASN A 113 4.15 -5.88 -14.47
C ASN A 113 3.58 -5.88 -15.91
N GLU A 114 2.30 -6.21 -16.09
CA GLU A 114 1.70 -6.27 -17.42
C GLU A 114 1.20 -4.90 -17.91
N GLN A 115 0.81 -4.00 -17.00
CA GLN A 115 0.21 -2.71 -17.40
C GLN A 115 1.23 -1.67 -17.89
N ARG A 116 2.42 -1.55 -17.30
CA ARG A 116 3.44 -0.57 -17.76
C ARG A 116 4.02 -0.94 -19.13
N ASN A 117 4.28 -2.22 -19.37
CA ASN A 117 4.85 -2.68 -20.63
C ASN A 117 3.82 -2.64 -21.77
N LYS A 118 2.54 -2.92 -21.47
CA LYS A 118 1.44 -2.82 -22.44
C LYS A 118 1.13 -1.37 -22.84
N LEU A 119 1.20 -0.43 -21.90
CA LEU A 119 1.01 1.00 -22.21
C LEU A 119 2.13 1.55 -23.10
N LEU A 120 3.38 1.17 -22.84
CA LEU A 120 4.54 1.57 -23.66
C LEU A 120 4.49 0.99 -25.07
N LEU A 121 4.13 -0.29 -25.21
CA LEU A 121 3.98 -0.94 -26.52
C LEU A 121 2.83 -0.32 -27.32
N SER A 122 1.73 0.04 -26.66
CA SER A 122 0.60 0.76 -27.27
C SER A 122 1.00 2.14 -27.80
N VAL A 123 1.74 2.92 -26.99
CA VAL A 123 2.24 4.25 -27.42
C VAL A 123 3.22 4.13 -28.60
N LEU A 124 4.08 3.12 -28.61
CA LEU A 124 5.02 2.90 -29.72
C LEU A 124 4.30 2.51 -31.02
N GLY A 125 3.30 1.62 -30.93
CA GLY A 125 2.45 1.25 -32.08
C GLY A 125 1.66 2.44 -32.62
N LEU A 126 1.10 3.27 -31.74
CA LEU A 126 0.37 4.47 -32.12
C LEU A 126 1.24 5.48 -32.88
N ARG A 127 2.50 5.69 -32.44
CA ARG A 127 3.47 6.55 -33.13
C ARG A 127 3.80 6.07 -34.55
N LEU A 128 3.95 4.76 -34.74
CA LEU A 128 4.22 4.16 -36.05
C LEU A 128 3.03 4.27 -37.00
N LEU A 129 1.81 4.10 -36.47
CA LEU A 129 0.57 4.27 -37.25
C LEU A 129 0.39 5.72 -37.70
N PHE A 130 0.61 6.70 -36.82
CA PHE A 130 0.55 8.11 -37.18
C PHE A 130 1.57 8.49 -38.27
N MET A 131 2.81 7.99 -38.19
CA MET A 131 3.80 8.23 -39.25
C MET A 131 3.37 7.65 -40.60
N ARG A 132 2.79 6.45 -40.63
CA ARG A 132 2.30 5.84 -41.88
C ARG A 132 1.14 6.63 -42.48
N ILE A 133 0.19 7.08 -41.65
CA ILE A 133 -0.96 7.87 -42.10
C ILE A 133 -0.52 9.22 -42.66
N MET A 134 0.45 9.89 -42.03
CA MET A 134 1.02 11.14 -42.55
C MET A 134 1.61 10.97 -43.95
N ILE A 135 2.37 9.89 -44.19
CA ILE A 135 2.97 9.61 -45.51
C ILE A 135 1.87 9.37 -46.56
N ILE A 136 0.84 8.59 -46.24
CA ILE A 136 -0.27 8.29 -47.16
C ILE A 136 -1.03 9.58 -47.50
N ASN A 137 -1.35 10.39 -46.50
CA ASN A 137 -2.04 11.66 -46.71
C ASN A 137 -1.22 12.62 -47.57
N ILE A 138 0.09 12.72 -47.32
CA ILE A 138 1.00 13.54 -48.16
C ILE A 138 1.06 13.01 -49.59
N PHE A 139 1.15 11.68 -49.78
CA PHE A 139 1.17 11.07 -51.11
C PHE A 139 -0.14 11.32 -51.87
N PHE A 140 -1.29 11.15 -51.21
CA PHE A 140 -2.59 11.44 -51.81
C PHE A 140 -2.76 12.93 -52.13
N THR A 141 -2.32 13.82 -51.26
CA THR A 141 -2.33 15.26 -51.53
C THR A 141 -1.40 15.62 -52.69
N ALA A 142 -0.20 15.05 -52.76
CA ALA A 142 0.72 15.28 -53.87
C ALA A 142 0.15 14.75 -55.19
N MET A 143 -0.42 13.54 -55.21
CA MET A 143 -1.09 13.00 -56.39
C MET A 143 -2.29 13.86 -56.83
N ALA A 144 -3.09 14.36 -55.90
CA ALA A 144 -4.21 15.26 -56.20
C ALA A 144 -3.80 16.68 -56.65
N LEU A 145 -2.52 17.04 -56.49
CA LEU A 145 -1.96 18.30 -56.99
C LEU A 145 -1.23 18.13 -58.34
N ILE A 146 -0.91 16.89 -58.72
CA ILE A 146 -0.21 16.53 -59.96
C ILE A 146 -1.21 16.20 -61.10
N PHE A 147 -2.45 15.85 -60.75
CA PHE A 147 -3.59 15.71 -61.68
C PHE A 147 -4.59 16.86 -61.49
#